data_AF-A0A4Y1ZAG6-F1
#
_entry.id   AF-A0A4Y1ZAG6-F1
#
_cell.length_a   1.000
_cell.length_b   1.000
_cell.length_c   1.000
_cell.angle_alpha   90.00
_cell.angle_beta   90.00
_cell.angle_gamma   90.00
#
_symmetry.space_group_name_H-M   'P 1'
#
loop_
_entity.id
_entity.type
_entity.pdbx_description
1 polymer ?
#
loop_
_entity_poly.entity_id
_entity_poly.type
_entity_poly.pdbx_seq_one_letter_code
_entity_poly.pdbx_strand_id
1 'polypeptide(L)' 'MTEKKELRIIVAGPRGRMGSETIRMIEKAPDLTLVAAVDHGHDGARVSELVPGAEEASAKIYTDIDACFRMSKRMS' A
#
# COMPACT_ATOMS: atom_id res chain seq x y z
N MET A 1 -9.76 27.03 7.12
CA MET A 1 -9.77 25.55 7.09
C MET A 1 -8.57 25.12 6.28
N THR A 2 -7.55 24.58 6.93
CA THR A 2 -6.34 24.09 6.26
C THR A 2 -6.69 22.73 5.65
N GLU A 3 -6.51 22.55 4.33
CA GLU A 3 -6.67 21.24 3.70
C GLU A 3 -5.74 20.24 4.40
N LYS A 4 -6.32 19.17 4.95
CA LYS A 4 -5.55 18.08 5.56
C LYS A 4 -4.96 17.25 4.43
N LYS A 5 -3.65 17.40 4.19
CA LYS A 5 -2.95 16.69 3.10
C LYS A 5 -2.73 15.24 3.49
N GLU A 6 -3.53 14.35 2.91
CA GLU A 6 -3.40 12.90 3.03
C GLU A 6 -2.13 12.40 2.33
N LEU A 7 -1.29 11.64 3.05
CA LEU A 7 -0.06 11.06 2.53
C LEU A 7 -0.35 9.68 1.92
N ARG A 8 -0.04 9.54 0.64
CA ARG A 8 -0.26 8.31 -0.12
C ARG A 8 1.02 7.48 -0.11
N ILE A 9 0.94 6.26 0.43
CA ILE A 9 2.10 5.43 0.72
C ILE A 9 2.11 4.20 -0.18
N ILE A 10 3.29 3.88 -0.73
CA ILE A 10 3.58 2.63 -1.39
C ILE A 10 4.58 1.87 -0.52
N VAL A 11 4.31 0.59 -0.23
CA VAL A 11 5.19 -0.25 0.60
C VAL A 11 5.89 -1.29 -0.27
N ALA A 12 7.22 -1.29 -0.27
CA ALA A 12 8.02 -2.36 -0.86
C ALA A 12 8.22 -3.51 0.14
N GLY A 13 8.05 -4.75 -0.30
CA GLY A 13 8.15 -5.95 0.54
C GLY A 13 7.00 -6.07 1.57
N PRO A 14 5.72 -6.02 1.15
CA PRO A 14 4.57 -6.01 2.05
C PRO A 14 4.46 -7.25 2.97
N ARG A 15 5.00 -8.39 2.54
CA ARG A 15 4.96 -9.67 3.29
C ARG A 15 6.13 -9.85 4.26
N GLY A 16 7.13 -8.97 4.21
CA GLY A 16 8.28 -9.02 5.13
C GLY A 16 7.91 -8.51 6.51
N ARG A 17 8.69 -8.88 7.54
CA ARG A 17 8.41 -8.51 8.94
C ARG A 17 8.16 -7.01 9.15
N MET A 18 8.96 -6.13 8.54
CA MET A 18 8.76 -4.68 8.68
C MET A 18 7.64 -4.16 7.78
N GLY A 19 7.49 -4.70 6.57
CA GLY A 19 6.46 -4.29 5.62
C GLY A 19 5.06 -4.56 6.16
N SER A 20 4.84 -5.73 6.77
CA SER A 20 3.57 -6.09 7.38
C SER A 20 3.21 -5.16 8.55
N GLU A 21 4.14 -4.86 9.45
CA GLU A 21 3.88 -3.91 10.54
C GLU A 21 3.60 -2.49 10.00
N THR A 22 4.32 -2.06 8.96
CA THR A 22 4.13 -0.76 8.33
C THR A 22 2.72 -0.62 7.76
N ILE A 23 2.23 -1.66 7.08
CA ILE A 23 0.88 -1.70 6.52
C ILE A 23 -0.18 -1.58 7.62
N ARG A 24 -0.06 -2.38 8.69
CA ARG A 24 -0.98 -2.31 9.84
C ARG A 24 -0.95 -0.97 10.57
N MET A 25 0.20 -0.30 10.58
CA MET A 25 0.33 1.04 11.13
C MET A 25 -0.39 2.08 10.24
N ILE A 26 -0.23 1.98 8.92
CA ILE A 26 -0.89 2.87 7.96
C ILE A 26 -2.41 2.77 8.09
N GLU A 27 -2.98 1.58 8.21
CA GLU A 27 -4.44 1.40 8.39
C GLU A 27 -4.99 2.10 9.64
N LYS A 28 -4.16 2.29 10.67
CA LYS A 28 -4.53 2.95 11.93
C LYS A 28 -4.24 4.45 11.92
N ALA A 29 -3.53 4.96 10.91
CA ALA A 29 -3.11 6.34 10.82
C ALA A 29 -4.05 7.14 9.89
N PRO A 30 -4.86 8.07 10.42
CA PRO A 30 -5.94 8.73 9.66
C PRO A 30 -5.45 9.73 8.60
N ASP A 31 -4.15 10.00 8.53
CA ASP A 31 -3.48 10.88 7.59
C ASP A 31 -2.62 10.12 6.56
N LEU A 32 -2.54 8.79 6.69
CA LEU A 32 -1.82 7.90 5.78
C LEU A 32 -2.80 7.00 5.03
N THR A 33 -2.52 6.77 3.75
CA THR A 33 -3.32 5.88 2.92
C THR A 33 -2.41 4.99 2.09
N LEU A 34 -2.52 3.68 2.28
CA LEU A 34 -1.81 2.69 1.47
C LEU A 34 -2.46 2.62 0.08
N VAL A 35 -1.71 2.96 -0.97
CA VAL A 35 -2.25 3.02 -2.34
C VAL A 35 -1.77 1.91 -3.25
N ALA A 36 -0.66 1.27 -2.90
CA ALA A 36 -0.14 0.06 -3.54
C ALA A 36 0.97 -0.56 -2.70
N ALA A 37 1.39 -1.76 -3.08
CA ALA A 37 2.60 -2.38 -2.60
C ALA A 37 3.41 -2.95 -3.76
N VAL A 38 4.73 -3.10 -3.57
CA VAL A 38 5.64 -3.71 -4.55
C VAL A 38 6.30 -4.92 -3.92
N ASP A 39 6.26 -6.05 -4.61
CA ASP A 39 6.87 -7.30 -4.16
C ASP A 39 7.45 -8.05 -5.37
N HIS A 40 8.32 -9.04 -5.17
CA HIS A 40 8.91 -9.81 -6.26
C HIS A 40 7.93 -10.83 -6.89
N GLY A 41 6.69 -10.94 -6.39
CA GLY A 41 5.66 -11.85 -6.89
C GLY A 41 4.26 -11.41 -6.48
N HIS A 42 3.24 -12.18 -6.90
CA HIS A 42 1.82 -11.94 -6.60
C HIS A 42 1.24 -10.67 -7.24
N ASP A 43 1.63 -10.39 -8.48
CA ASP A 43 1.10 -9.27 -9.25
C ASP A 43 -0.44 -9.33 -9.31
N GLY A 44 -1.08 -8.20 -9.02
CA GLY A 44 -2.53 -8.06 -9.04
C GLY A 44 -3.27 -8.53 -7.78
N ALA A 45 -2.62 -9.26 -6.88
CA ALA A 45 -3.21 -9.65 -5.59
C ALA A 45 -3.45 -8.42 -4.70
N ARG A 46 -4.42 -8.49 -3.79
CA ARG A 46 -4.57 -7.47 -2.75
C ARG A 46 -3.66 -7.74 -1.58
N VAL A 47 -3.25 -6.67 -0.90
CA VAL A 47 -2.47 -6.76 0.35
C VAL A 47 -3.21 -7.58 1.40
N SER A 48 -4.52 -7.39 1.54
CA SER A 48 -5.35 -8.14 2.50
C SER A 48 -5.40 -9.66 2.25
N GLU A 49 -5.06 -10.12 1.05
CA GLU A 49 -4.99 -11.56 0.74
C GLU A 49 -3.68 -12.19 1.23
N LEU A 50 -2.61 -11.41 1.39
CA LEU A 50 -1.25 -11.93 1.63
C LEU A 50 -0.60 -11.44 2.93
N VAL A 51 -1.12 -10.38 3.55
CA VAL A 51 -0.56 -9.76 4.75
C VAL A 51 -1.54 -9.97 5.92
N PRO A 52 -1.22 -10.87 6.87
CA PRO A 52 -2.08 -11.09 8.03
C PRO A 52 -2.27 -9.83 8.86
N GLY A 53 -3.47 -9.57 9.38
CA GLY A 53 -3.77 -8.40 10.19
C GLY A 53 -3.93 -7.08 9.42
N ALA A 54 -3.98 -7.15 8.08
CA ALA A 54 -4.21 -6.03 7.17
C ALA A 54 -5.46 -6.28 6.30
N GLU A 55 -6.54 -6.76 6.90
CA GLU A 55 -7.74 -7.24 6.21
C GLU A 55 -8.47 -6.11 5.44
N GLU A 56 -8.28 -4.86 5.86
CA GLU A 56 -8.89 -3.67 5.24
C GLU A 56 -8.05 -3.10 4.08
N ALA A 57 -6.81 -3.60 3.91
CA ALA A 57 -5.88 -3.13 2.89
C ALA A 57 -6.30 -3.59 1.48
N SER A 58 -7.09 -2.76 0.82
CA SER A 58 -7.51 -2.95 -0.59
C SER A 58 -6.43 -2.66 -1.64
N ALA A 59 -5.25 -2.19 -1.21
CA ALA A 59 -4.13 -1.88 -2.09
C ALA A 59 -3.67 -3.10 -2.89
N LYS A 60 -3.37 -2.91 -4.18
CA LYS A 60 -2.83 -3.95 -5.05
C LYS A 60 -1.32 -4.10 -4.91
N ILE A 61 -0.85 -5.33 -5.10
CA ILE A 61 0.56 -5.67 -5.19
C ILE A 61 0.98 -5.66 -6.66
N TYR A 62 2.13 -5.06 -6.93
CA TYR A 62 2.75 -5.01 -8.24
C TYR A 62 4.13 -5.66 -8.20
N THR A 63 4.47 -6.40 -9.26
CA THR A 63 5.85 -6.89 -9.45
C THR A 63 6.74 -5.91 -10.19
N ASP A 64 6.14 -4.97 -10.91
CA ASP A 64 6.81 -3.92 -11.66
C ASP A 64 6.61 -2.55 -10.99
N ILE A 65 7.71 -1.88 -10.68
CA ILE A 65 7.67 -0.62 -9.93
C ILE A 65 7.12 0.55 -10.78
N ASP A 66 7.35 0.55 -12.09
CA ASP A 66 6.84 1.57 -13.00
C ASP A 66 5.31 1.43 -13.18
N ALA A 67 4.81 0.21 -13.29
CA ALA A 67 3.39 -0.10 -13.29
C ALA A 67 2.73 0.33 -11.98
N CYS A 68 3.37 0.05 -10.83
CA CYS A 68 2.91 0.49 -9.52
C CYS A 68 2.76 2.02 -9.46
N PHE A 69 3.83 2.77 -9.77
CA PHE A 69 3.79 4.24 -9.71
C PHE A 69 2.76 4.83 -10.67
N ARG A 70 2.67 4.31 -11.88
CA ARG A 70 1.73 4.78 -12.90
C ARG A 70 0.27 4.57 -12.49
N MET A 71 -0.05 3.43 -11.89
CA MET A 71 -1.43 3.11 -11.48
C MET A 71 -1.83 3.78 -10.17
N SER A 72 -0.88 4.06 -9.28
CA SER A 72 -1.15 4.69 -7.97
C SER A 72 -1.11 6.22 -8.01
N LYS A 73 -0.67 6.83 -9.10
CA LYS A 73 -0.62 8.30 -9.25
C LYS A 73 -2.03 8.90 -9.14
N ARG A 74 -2.16 10.03 -8.44
CA ARG A 74 -3.42 10.80 -8.40
C ARG A 74 -3.53 11.49 -9.77
N MET A 75 -4.56 11.20 -10.56
CA MET A 75 -4.88 12.05 -11.71
C MET A 75 -5.26 13.43 -11.16
N SER A 76 -4.62 14.47 -11.69
CA SER A 76 -4.95 15.88 -11.43
C SER A 76 -5.93 16.37 -12.48
#